data_AF-A0A956A4S9-F1
#
_entry.id   AF-A0A956A4S9-F1
#
_cell.length_a   1.000
_cell.length_b   1.000
_cell.length_c   1.000
_cell.angle_alpha   90.00
_cell.angle_beta   90.00
_cell.angle_gamma   90.00
#
_symmetry.space_group_name_H-M   'P 1'
#
loop_
_entity.id
_entity.type
_entity.pdbx_description
1 polymer ?
#
loop_
_entity_poly.entity_id
_entity_poly.type
_entity_poly.pdbx_seq_one_letter_code
_entity_poly.pdbx_strand_id
1 'polypeptide(L)'
;MSNTRDDSLRAHLSALVDGELEPLEAIALTRHVRQSPDLEADRQSLERLKLAVHLAGRQEVAPVGLETRLRAHVGGLASAREAARSRVGWLVPGLALVATAALVATV
;
A
#
# COMPACT_ATOMS: atom_id res chain seq x y z
N MET A 1 8.85 31.32 -17.83
CA MET A 1 9.76 30.40 -18.55
C MET A 1 9.60 29.04 -17.89
N SER A 2 8.76 28.18 -18.46
CA SER A 2 8.40 26.89 -17.87
C SER A 2 9.60 25.96 -17.94
N ASN A 3 9.99 25.42 -16.78
CA ASN A 3 11.24 24.69 -16.60
C ASN A 3 11.23 23.39 -17.42
N THR A 4 12.20 23.22 -18.30
CA THR A 4 12.51 21.94 -18.97
C THR A 4 12.66 20.76 -18.01
N ARG A 5 13.00 21.04 -16.74
CA ARG A 5 13.07 20.06 -15.64
C ARG A 5 11.71 19.52 -15.22
N ASP A 6 10.69 20.37 -15.16
CA ASP A 6 9.34 19.98 -14.72
C ASP A 6 8.67 19.08 -15.77
N ASP A 7 8.88 19.36 -17.06
CA ASP A 7 8.40 18.51 -18.15
C ASP A 7 9.08 17.13 -18.18
N SER A 8 10.39 17.08 -17.89
CA SER A 8 11.12 15.80 -17.81
C SER A 8 10.62 14.93 -16.66
N LEU A 9 10.28 15.52 -15.51
CA LEU A 9 9.74 14.79 -14.35
C LEU A 9 8.33 14.27 -14.62
N ARG A 10 7.51 15.02 -15.36
CA ARG A 10 6.16 14.59 -15.71
C ARG A 10 6.13 13.28 -16.51
N ALA A 11 7.06 13.10 -17.44
CA ALA A 11 7.18 11.83 -18.18
C ALA A 11 7.49 10.64 -17.24
N HIS A 12 8.42 10.84 -16.30
CA HIS A 12 8.76 9.81 -15.30
C HIS A 12 7.61 9.54 -14.32
N LEU A 13 6.84 10.56 -13.95
CA LEU A 13 5.63 10.36 -13.13
C LEU A 13 4.55 9.57 -13.87
N SER A 14 4.37 9.78 -15.17
CA SER A 14 3.47 8.95 -15.98
C SER A 14 3.95 7.50 -15.99
N ALA A 15 5.23 7.27 -16.28
CA ALA A 15 5.82 5.93 -16.27
C ALA A 15 5.71 5.24 -14.90
N LEU A 16 5.79 6.00 -13.79
CA LEU A 16 5.55 5.49 -12.44
C LEU A 16 4.11 5.02 -12.25
N VAL A 17 3.12 5.83 -12.68
CA VAL A 17 1.69 5.49 -12.61
C VAL A 17 1.33 4.33 -13.53
N ASP A 18 2.05 4.19 -14.63
CA ASP A 18 1.92 3.10 -15.59
C ASP A 18 2.65 1.81 -15.18
N GLY A 19 3.55 1.89 -14.21
CA GLY A 19 4.35 0.77 -13.75
C GLY A 19 5.43 0.35 -14.75
N GLU A 20 5.81 1.28 -15.65
CA GLU A 20 6.82 1.08 -16.70
C GLU A 20 8.24 1.45 -16.24
N LEU A 21 8.37 2.05 -15.05
CA LEU A 21 9.69 2.36 -14.49
C LEU A 21 10.41 1.12 -13.98
N GLU A 22 11.73 1.14 -14.15
CA GLU A 22 12.61 0.17 -13.50
C GLU A 22 12.44 0.22 -11.97
N PRO A 23 12.52 -0.92 -11.26
CA PRO A 23 12.19 -0.97 -9.83
C PRO A 23 12.97 0.03 -8.96
N LEU A 24 14.26 0.24 -9.26
CA LEU A 24 15.10 1.18 -8.52
C LEU A 24 14.70 2.64 -8.78
N GLU A 25 14.35 2.97 -10.02
CA GLU A 25 13.88 4.29 -10.41
C GLU A 25 12.51 4.59 -9.78
N ALA A 26 11.62 3.59 -9.79
CA ALA A 26 10.32 3.69 -9.15
C ALA A 26 10.44 3.99 -7.64
N ILE A 27 11.35 3.30 -6.93
CA ILE A 27 11.60 3.55 -5.50
C ILE A 27 12.15 4.96 -5.27
N ALA A 28 13.15 5.37 -6.05
CA ALA A 28 13.78 6.69 -5.92
C ALA A 28 12.77 7.81 -6.18
N LEU A 29 11.98 7.70 -7.25
CA LEU A 29 10.96 8.67 -7.60
C LEU A 29 9.83 8.69 -6.58
N THR A 30 9.37 7.53 -6.10
CA THR A 30 8.35 7.44 -5.04
C THR A 30 8.81 8.16 -3.77
N ARG A 31 10.08 8.02 -3.38
CA ARG A 31 10.64 8.74 -2.23
C ARG A 31 10.63 10.24 -2.47
N HIS A 32 11.00 10.69 -3.66
CA HIS A 32 11.04 12.11 -4.01
C HIS A 32 9.63 12.74 -4.04
N VAL A 33 8.66 12.03 -4.61
CA VAL A 33 7.25 12.45 -4.64
C VAL A 33 6.69 12.63 -3.23
N ARG A 34 6.96 11.68 -2.32
CA ARG A 34 6.53 11.79 -0.91
C ARG A 34 7.07 13.02 -0.18
N GLN A 35 8.18 13.57 -0.64
CA GLN A 35 8.81 14.76 -0.06
C GLN A 35 8.36 16.05 -0.73
N SER A 36 7.60 15.97 -1.84
CA SER A 36 7.26 17.11 -2.69
C SER A 36 5.73 17.14 -2.92
N PRO A 37 4.98 17.98 -2.19
CA PRO A 37 3.51 17.97 -2.24
C PRO A 37 2.95 18.26 -3.64
N ASP A 38 3.63 19.09 -4.43
CA ASP A 38 3.20 19.43 -5.79
C ASP A 38 3.30 18.21 -6.73
N LEU A 39 4.37 17.41 -6.62
CA LEU A 39 4.53 16.19 -7.41
C LEU A 39 3.53 15.10 -6.99
N GLU A 40 3.17 15.06 -5.71
CA GLU A 40 2.14 14.15 -5.20
C GLU A 40 0.75 14.53 -5.75
N ALA A 41 0.45 15.83 -5.86
CA ALA A 41 -0.78 16.29 -6.49
C ALA A 41 -0.82 15.93 -7.99
N ASP A 42 0.28 16.11 -8.71
CA ASP A 42 0.41 15.72 -10.11
C ASP A 42 0.25 14.19 -10.29
N ARG A 43 0.88 13.39 -9.43
CA ARG A 43 0.72 11.92 -9.42
C ARG A 43 -0.74 11.51 -9.24
N GLN A 44 -1.43 12.10 -8.27
CA GLN A 44 -2.86 11.82 -8.02
C GLN A 44 -3.74 12.25 -9.20
N SER A 45 -3.41 13.36 -9.86
CA SER A 45 -4.10 13.81 -11.07
C SER A 45 -3.97 12.80 -12.21
N LEU A 46 -2.76 12.29 -12.45
CA LEU A 46 -2.50 11.25 -13.45
C LEU A 46 -3.23 9.94 -13.13
N GLU A 47 -3.25 9.50 -11.87
CA GLU A 47 -3.99 8.31 -11.45
C GLU A 47 -5.49 8.43 -11.73
N ARG A 48 -6.09 9.61 -11.42
CA ARG A 48 -7.51 9.86 -11.70
C ARG A 48 -7.78 9.88 -13.20
N LEU A 49 -6.90 10.49 -14.00
CA LEU A 49 -7.03 10.50 -15.45
C LEU A 49 -6.97 9.08 -16.03
N LYS A 50 -6.01 8.27 -15.59
CA LYS A 50 -5.88 6.86 -16.00
C LYS A 50 -7.14 6.07 -15.69
N LEU A 51 -7.69 6.22 -14.49
CA LEU A 51 -8.96 5.60 -14.11
C LEU A 51 -10.12 6.09 -14.97
N ALA A 52 -10.24 7.40 -15.22
CA ALA A 52 -11.29 7.96 -16.05
C ALA A 52 -11.22 7.41 -17.49
N VAL A 53 -10.02 7.33 -18.07
CA VAL A 53 -9.80 6.74 -19.40
C VAL A 53 -10.14 5.25 -19.42
N HIS A 54 -9.70 4.51 -18.40
CA HIS A 54 -10.01 3.08 -18.27
C HIS A 54 -11.53 2.83 -18.18
N LEU A 55 -12.23 3.62 -17.37
CA LEU A 55 -13.68 3.53 -17.18
C LEU A 55 -14.49 4.02 -18.37
N ALA A 56 -13.96 4.98 -19.14
CA ALA A 56 -14.54 5.42 -20.42
C ALA A 56 -14.34 4.39 -21.54
N GLY A 57 -13.39 3.48 -21.37
CA GLY A 57 -13.21 2.31 -22.22
C GLY A 57 -14.41 1.35 -22.17
N ARG A 58 -14.37 0.32 -23.02
CA ARG A 58 -15.40 -0.72 -23.05
C ARG A 58 -15.36 -1.48 -21.73
N GLN A 59 -16.43 -1.38 -20.94
CA GLN A 59 -16.56 -2.17 -19.71
C GLN A 59 -16.76 -3.63 -20.08
N GLU A 60 -15.77 -4.47 -19.78
CA GLU A 60 -15.94 -5.91 -19.80
C GLU A 60 -16.86 -6.32 -18.64
N VAL A 61 -17.85 -7.17 -18.93
CA VAL A 61 -18.77 -7.67 -17.91
C VAL A 61 -17.98 -8.54 -16.94
N ALA A 62 -18.05 -8.21 -15.65
CA ALA A 62 -17.38 -8.98 -14.60
C ALA A 62 -17.89 -10.44 -14.60
N PRO A 63 -17.00 -11.43 -14.37
CA PRO A 63 -17.40 -12.84 -14.30
C PRO A 63 -18.45 -13.07 -13.21
N VAL A 64 -19.46 -13.90 -13.51
CA VAL A 64 -20.50 -14.29 -12.54
C VAL A 64 -19.85 -14.91 -11.31
N GLY A 65 -20.24 -14.44 -10.12
CA GLY A 65 -19.72 -14.93 -8.83
C GLY A 65 -18.31 -14.43 -8.46
N LEU A 66 -17.70 -13.51 -9.22
CA LEU A 66 -16.46 -12.83 -8.81
C LEU A 66 -16.66 -12.09 -7.47
N GLU A 67 -17.76 -11.36 -7.33
CA GLU A 67 -18.05 -10.58 -6.13
C GLU A 67 -18.17 -11.47 -4.89
N THR A 68 -18.88 -12.59 -4.99
CA THR A 68 -19.00 -13.56 -3.89
C THR A 68 -17.64 -14.12 -3.47
N ARG A 69 -16.78 -14.45 -4.45
CA ARG A 69 -15.42 -14.94 -4.19
C ARG A 69 -14.53 -13.87 -3.54
N LEU A 70 -14.61 -12.63 -4.00
CA LEU A 70 -13.88 -11.50 -3.42
C LEU A 70 -14.32 -11.23 -1.98
N ARG A 71 -15.63 -11.18 -1.71
CA ARG A 71 -16.14 -11.00 -0.34
C ARG A 71 -15.71 -12.13 0.58
N ALA A 72 -15.75 -13.38 0.12
CA ALA A 72 -15.27 -14.52 0.90
C ALA A 72 -13.77 -14.44 1.19
N HIS A 73 -12.96 -14.01 0.22
CA HIS A 73 -11.51 -13.88 0.40
C HIS A 73 -11.15 -12.73 1.36
N VAL A 74 -11.72 -11.53 1.14
CA VAL A 74 -11.48 -10.36 2.00
C VAL A 74 -12.03 -10.58 3.41
N GLY A 75 -13.24 -11.14 3.52
CA GLY A 75 -13.84 -11.52 4.80
C GLY A 75 -13.03 -12.58 5.53
N GLY A 76 -12.52 -13.59 4.81
CA GLY A 76 -11.63 -14.61 5.38
C GLY A 76 -10.31 -14.03 5.92
N LEU A 77 -9.72 -13.05 5.24
CA LEU A 77 -8.52 -12.35 5.71
C LEU A 77 -8.79 -11.51 6.97
N ALA A 78 -9.95 -10.85 7.05
CA ALA A 78 -10.36 -10.11 8.23
C ALA A 78 -10.54 -11.05 9.43
N SER A 79 -11.29 -12.14 9.24
CA SER A 79 -11.52 -13.17 10.26
C SER A 79 -10.22 -13.87 10.72
N ALA A 80 -9.28 -14.13 9.80
CA ALA A 80 -7.98 -14.71 10.15
C ALA A 80 -7.12 -13.75 10.98
N ARG A 81 -7.15 -12.44 10.69
CA ARG A 81 -6.47 -11.42 11.50
C ARG A 81 -7.09 -11.28 12.88
N GLU A 82 -8.42 -11.34 12.97
CA GLU A 82 -9.16 -11.33 14.25
C GLU A 82 -8.80 -12.56 15.11
N ALA A 83 -8.80 -13.75 14.50
CA ALA A 83 -8.43 -15.00 15.15
C ALA A 83 -6.96 -15.05 15.58
N ALA A 84 -6.05 -14.44 14.82
CA ALA A 84 -4.65 -14.30 15.22
C ALA A 84 -4.49 -13.39 16.44
N ARG A 85 -5.23 -12.27 16.52
CA ARG A 85 -5.21 -11.38 17.69
C ARG A 85 -5.79 -12.04 18.93
N SER A 86 -6.88 -12.80 18.80
CA SER A 86 -7.49 -13.49 19.95
C SER A 86 -6.63 -14.63 20.48
N ARG A 87 -5.87 -15.33 19.63
CA ARG A 87 -4.88 -16.35 20.06
C ARG A 87 -3.66 -15.77 20.76
N VAL A 88 -3.19 -14.59 20.35
CA VAL A 88 -2.08 -13.90 21.03
C VAL A 88 -2.48 -13.43 22.43
N GLY A 89 -3.75 -13.06 22.65
CA GLY A 89 -4.26 -12.68 23.97
C GLY A 89 -4.30 -13.82 25.01
N TRP A 90 -4.25 -15.09 24.58
CA TRP A 90 -4.28 -16.25 25.47
C TRP A 90 -2.91 -16.83 25.82
N LEU A 91 -1.84 -16.43 25.11
CA LEU A 91 -0.48 -16.91 25.37
C LEU A 91 0.33 -15.98 26.29
N VAL A 92 -0.24 -14.86 26.75
CA VAL A 92 0.47 -13.87 27.60
C VAL A 92 -0.20 -13.62 28.96
N PRO A 93 -0.48 -14.66 29.77
CA PRO A 93 -0.41 -14.45 31.22
C PRO A 93 0.73 -15.21 31.90
N GLY A 94 1.44 -16.10 31.18
CA GLY A 94 2.49 -16.95 31.79
C GLY A 94 3.92 -16.42 31.73
N LEU A 95 4.26 -15.55 30.77
CA LEU A 95 5.66 -15.13 30.53
C LEU A 95 6.08 -13.84 31.26
N ALA A 96 5.14 -13.09 31.82
CA ALA A 96 5.46 -11.83 32.51
C ALA A 96 6.03 -12.02 33.93
N LEU A 97 5.88 -13.20 34.53
CA LEU A 97 6.27 -13.42 35.94
C LEU A 97 7.68 -14.00 36.13
N VAL A 98 8.33 -14.46 35.06
CA VAL A 98 9.70 -15.02 35.16
C VAL A 98 10.77 -13.93 35.00
N ALA A 99 10.47 -12.82 34.32
CA ALA A 99 11.47 -11.79 34.04
C ALA A 99 11.79 -10.86 35.22
N THR A 100 10.93 -10.75 36.23
CA THR A 100 11.16 -9.87 37.40
C THR A 100 11.93 -10.54 38.53
N ALA A 101 11.97 -11.87 38.61
CA ALA A 101 12.71 -12.58 39.67
C ALA A 101 14.23 -12.61 39.44
N ALA A 102 14.70 -12.42 38.20
CA ALA A 102 16.13 -12.50 37.87
C ALA A 102 16.94 -11.24 38.22
N LEU A 103 16.30 -10.12 38.58
CA LEU A 103 17.00 -8.85 38.79
C LEU A 103 17.30 -8.50 40.26
N VAL A 104 16.83 -9.29 41.22
CA VAL A 104 17.03 -9.03 42.67
C VAL A 104 18.14 -9.92 43.28
N ALA A 105 18.70 -10.86 42.52
CA ALA A 105 19.76 -11.75 43.00
C ALA A 105 21.20 -11.25 42.73
N THR A 106 21.38 -10.04 42.18
CA THR A 106 22.71 -9.48 41.87
C THR A 106 22.84 -8.02 42.30
N VAL A 107 22.65 -7.75 43.60
CA VAL A 107 23.22 -6.58 44.29
C VAL A 107 23.81 -7.04 45.62
#